data_AF-A0A6A1V5M0-F1
#
_entry.id   AF-A0A6A1V5M0-F1
#
_cell.length_a   1.000
_cell.length_b   1.000
_cell.length_c   1.000
_cell.angle_alpha   90.00
_cell.angle_beta   90.00
_cell.angle_gamma   90.00
#
_symmetry.space_group_name_H-M   'P 1'
#
loop_
_entity.id
_entity.type
_entity.pdbx_description
1 polymer ?
#
loop_
_entity_poly.entity_id
_entity_poly.type
_entity_poly.pdbx_seq_one_letter_code
_entity_poly.pdbx_strand_id
1 'polypeptide(L)'
;MNKEEWTRVCDLFASEEFQKKSAINKENRAKLKIVHTSGARSFQHARALLKNPESDEISPALLYKKTHTNKDGMWTSEDARKILKKLGVTVAARVRGKVIHRSGDFR
;
A
#
# COMPACT_ATOMS: atom_id res chain seq x y z
N MET A 1 32.15 -7.24 5.47
CA MET A 1 32.24 -7.25 4.00
C MET A 1 33.70 -7.21 3.63
N ASN A 2 34.22 -8.26 3.00
CA ASN A 2 35.61 -8.30 2.53
C ASN A 2 35.70 -7.79 1.07
N LYS A 3 36.93 -7.67 0.54
CA LYS A 3 37.17 -7.13 -0.81
C LYS A 3 36.52 -7.97 -1.91
N GLU A 4 36.54 -9.29 -1.78
CA GLU A 4 35.99 -10.22 -2.78
C GLU A 4 34.45 -10.15 -2.84
N GLU A 5 33.80 -10.10 -1.67
CA GLU A 5 32.35 -9.87 -1.55
C GLU A 5 31.93 -8.54 -2.19
N TRP A 6 32.71 -7.48 -1.96
CA TRP A 6 32.45 -6.17 -2.57
C TRP A 6 32.56 -6.20 -4.09
N THR A 7 33.61 -6.82 -4.63
CA THR A 7 33.79 -6.98 -6.08
C THR A 7 32.60 -7.74 -6.69
N ARG A 8 32.18 -8.85 -6.07
CA ARG A 8 31.04 -9.65 -6.56
C ARG A 8 29.73 -8.86 -6.59
N VAL A 9 29.51 -7.96 -5.63
CA VAL A 9 28.35 -7.06 -5.62
C VAL A 9 28.46 -6.02 -6.74
N CYS A 10 29.64 -5.46 -6.99
CA CYS A 10 29.88 -4.54 -8.10
C CYS A 10 29.62 -5.22 -9.45
N ASP A 11 30.13 -6.44 -9.65
CA ASP A 11 29.92 -7.23 -10.86
C ASP A 11 28.44 -7.55 -11.07
N LEU A 12 27.71 -7.91 -10.00
CA LEU A 12 26.27 -8.12 -10.05
C LEU A 12 25.53 -6.86 -10.54
N PHE A 13 25.88 -5.69 -10.02
CA PHE A 13 25.26 -4.43 -10.44
C PHE A 13 25.67 -4.01 -11.86
N ALA A 14 26.89 -4.34 -12.30
CA ALA A 14 27.35 -4.10 -13.65
C ALA A 14 26.74 -5.05 -14.69
N SER A 15 26.22 -6.21 -14.26
CA SER A 15 25.64 -7.20 -15.16
C SER A 15 24.47 -6.63 -15.99
N GLU A 16 24.40 -7.03 -17.26
CA GLU A 16 23.34 -6.62 -18.17
C GLU A 16 21.94 -7.01 -17.66
N GLU A 17 21.84 -8.18 -17.03
CA GLU A 17 20.58 -8.68 -16.46
C GLU A 17 20.08 -7.73 -15.36
N PHE A 18 20.96 -7.29 -14.46
CA PHE A 18 20.61 -6.35 -13.40
C PHE A 18 20.22 -4.99 -13.99
N GLN A 19 21.00 -4.47 -14.93
CA GLN A 19 20.73 -3.18 -15.57
C GLN A 19 19.36 -3.18 -16.29
N LYS A 20 19.04 -4.27 -17.01
CA LYS A 20 17.74 -4.44 -17.67
C LYS A 20 16.59 -4.44 -16.66
N LYS A 21 16.70 -5.21 -15.57
CA LYS A 21 15.70 -5.23 -14.48
C LYS A 21 15.57 -3.86 -13.81
N SER A 22 16.67 -3.16 -13.60
CA SER A 22 16.72 -1.83 -13.00
C SER A 22 15.99 -0.79 -13.87
N ALA A 23 16.24 -0.79 -15.18
CA ALA A 23 15.57 0.09 -16.14
C ALA A 23 14.05 -0.13 -16.15
N ILE A 24 13.60 -1.39 -16.24
CA ILE A 24 12.18 -1.76 -16.19
C ILE A 24 11.55 -1.30 -14.86
N ASN A 25 12.21 -1.55 -13.73
CA ASN A 25 11.70 -1.13 -12.43
C ASN A 25 11.63 0.40 -12.29
N LYS A 26 12.55 1.15 -12.90
CA LYS A 26 12.53 2.62 -12.93
C LYS A 26 11.33 3.12 -13.73
N GLU A 27 11.08 2.57 -14.91
CA GLU A 27 9.90 2.90 -15.72
C GLU A 27 8.59 2.55 -15.01
N ASN A 28 8.53 1.39 -14.36
CA ASN A 28 7.35 0.98 -13.59
C ASN A 28 7.08 1.92 -12.41
N ARG A 29 8.14 2.38 -11.71
CA ARG A 29 8.00 3.40 -10.66
C ARG A 29 7.51 4.73 -11.21
N ALA A 30 7.94 5.14 -12.40
CA ALA A 30 7.46 6.37 -13.04
C ALA A 30 5.97 6.32 -13.39
N LYS A 31 5.41 5.12 -13.66
CA LYS A 31 3.98 4.92 -13.91
C LYS A 31 3.11 4.95 -12.65
N LEU A 32 3.72 4.88 -11.45
CA LEU A 32 3.00 4.83 -10.18
C LEU A 32 2.45 6.21 -9.82
N LYS A 33 1.15 6.42 -10.00
CA LYS A 33 0.46 7.70 -9.71
C LYS A 33 0.18 7.92 -8.21
N ILE A 34 0.11 6.85 -7.44
CA ILE A 34 -0.30 6.87 -6.04
C ILE A 34 0.82 6.20 -5.24
N VAL A 35 1.47 6.99 -4.40
CA VAL A 35 2.57 6.53 -3.54
C VAL A 35 2.05 6.36 -2.11
N HIS A 36 2.40 5.25 -1.48
CA HIS A 36 2.15 4.98 -0.06
C HIS A 36 3.45 5.10 0.76
N THR A 37 3.31 5.35 2.06
CA THR A 37 4.42 5.60 3.00
C THR A 37 4.80 4.38 3.85
N SER A 38 4.13 3.23 3.68
CA SER A 38 4.41 1.99 4.42
C SER A 38 5.75 1.33 4.05
N GLY A 39 6.48 1.84 3.06
CA GLY A 39 7.73 1.25 2.58
C GLY A 39 7.52 -0.18 2.06
N ALA A 40 8.40 -1.09 2.49
CA ALA A 40 8.36 -2.50 2.11
C ALA A 40 7.30 -3.33 2.88
N ARG A 41 6.55 -2.72 3.80
CA ARG A 41 5.54 -3.42 4.57
C ARG A 41 4.34 -3.74 3.70
N SER A 42 3.86 -4.98 3.78
CA SER A 42 2.60 -5.36 3.15
C SER A 42 1.42 -4.62 3.79
N PHE A 43 0.31 -4.54 3.07
CA PHE A 43 -0.91 -3.92 3.59
C PHE A 43 -1.42 -4.62 4.87
N GLN A 44 -1.31 -5.95 4.93
CA GLN A 44 -1.67 -6.74 6.11
C GLN A 44 -0.77 -6.41 7.31
N HIS A 45 0.53 -6.25 7.07
CA HIS A 45 1.48 -5.88 8.12
C HIS A 45 1.22 -4.45 8.62
N ALA A 46 0.98 -3.50 7.71
CA ALA A 46 0.62 -2.13 8.07
C ALA A 46 -0.70 -2.09 8.87
N ARG A 47 -1.68 -2.91 8.48
CA ARG A 47 -2.94 -3.07 9.21
C ARG A 47 -2.71 -3.58 10.63
N ALA A 48 -1.93 -4.66 10.79
CA ALA A 48 -1.64 -5.26 12.08
C ALA A 48 -0.98 -4.28 13.07
N LEU A 49 -0.03 -3.47 12.59
CA LEU A 49 0.64 -2.45 13.40
C LEU A 49 -0.25 -1.27 13.79
N LEU A 50 -1.30 -1.02 13.01
CA LEU A 50 -2.20 0.12 13.20
C LEU A 50 -3.51 -0.28 13.91
N LYS A 51 -3.64 -1.55 14.32
CA LYS A 51 -4.74 -2.03 15.14
C LYS A 51 -4.80 -1.24 16.45
N ASN A 52 -6.01 -0.92 16.89
CA ASN A 52 -6.22 -0.31 18.19
C ASN A 52 -6.09 -1.41 19.25
N PRO A 53 -5.31 -1.25 20.33
CA PRO A 53 -5.30 -2.21 21.43
C PRO A 53 -6.70 -2.45 22.04
N GLU A 54 -7.62 -1.49 21.92
CA GLU A 54 -9.01 -1.61 22.41
C GLU A 54 -9.98 -2.18 21.35
N SER A 55 -9.58 -2.22 20.08
CA SER A 55 -10.44 -2.68 18.98
C SER A 55 -9.60 -3.36 17.91
N ASP A 56 -9.88 -4.65 17.65
CA ASP A 56 -9.13 -5.45 16.69
C ASP A 56 -9.38 -5.04 15.21
N GLU A 57 -10.14 -3.97 14.98
CA GLU A 57 -10.54 -3.48 13.68
C GLU A 57 -10.07 -2.05 13.42
N ILE A 58 -9.35 -1.87 12.31
CA ILE A 58 -9.11 -0.56 11.71
C ILE A 58 -9.95 -0.45 10.44
N SER A 59 -10.70 0.64 10.29
CA SER A 59 -11.48 0.85 9.08
C SER A 59 -10.56 0.98 7.85
N PRO A 60 -10.96 0.45 6.68
CA PRO A 60 -10.16 0.56 5.46
C PRO A 60 -9.81 2.02 5.10
N ALA A 61 -10.72 2.95 5.38
CA ALA A 61 -10.52 4.38 5.13
C ALA A 61 -9.45 4.98 6.05
N LEU A 62 -9.45 4.63 7.34
CA LEU A 62 -8.43 5.08 8.28
C LEU A 62 -7.06 4.49 7.96
N LEU A 63 -7.02 3.21 7.59
CA LEU A 63 -5.80 2.54 7.15
C LEU A 63 -5.24 3.20 5.89
N TYR A 64 -6.09 3.46 4.89
CA TYR A 64 -5.69 4.16 3.66
C TYR A 64 -5.15 5.56 3.95
N LYS A 65 -5.81 6.34 4.81
CA LYS A 65 -5.34 7.66 5.22
C LYS A 65 -3.94 7.58 5.83
N LYS A 66 -3.73 6.71 6.82
CA LYS A 66 -2.44 6.58 7.52
C LYS A 66 -1.29 6.16 6.58
N THR A 67 -1.57 5.34 5.58
CA THR A 67 -0.54 4.86 4.64
C THR A 67 -0.29 5.80 3.46
N HIS A 68 -1.08 6.86 3.28
CA HIS A 68 -0.94 7.82 2.17
C HIS A 68 -0.77 9.27 2.67
N THR A 69 -0.40 9.42 3.94
CA THR A 69 0.03 10.68 4.54
C THR A 69 1.45 10.56 5.08
N ASN A 70 2.22 11.64 4.96
CA ASN A 70 3.55 11.77 5.56
C ASN A 70 3.46 11.98 7.07
N LYS A 71 4.61 11.99 7.76
CA LYS A 71 4.69 12.25 9.20
C LYS A 71 4.09 13.60 9.58
N ASP A 72 4.16 14.58 8.68
CA ASP A 72 3.60 15.93 8.86
C ASP A 72 2.09 16.00 8.58
N GLY A 73 1.44 14.86 8.28
CA GLY A 73 0.01 14.78 7.97
C GLY A 73 -0.35 15.22 6.54
N MET A 74 0.63 15.64 5.74
CA MET A 74 0.44 16.00 4.33
C MET A 74 0.20 14.77 3.46
N TRP A 75 -0.68 14.88 2.46
CA TRP A 75 -0.96 13.81 1.50
C TRP A 75 0.24 13.57 0.58
N THR A 76 0.50 12.30 0.25
CA THR A 76 1.55 11.92 -0.72
C THR A 76 1.20 12.36 -2.15
N SER A 77 -0.09 12.43 -2.48
CA SER A 77 -0.58 13.02 -3.72
C SER A 77 -2.03 13.49 -3.59
N GLU A 78 -2.42 14.44 -4.45
CA GLU A 78 -3.80 14.92 -4.52
C GLU A 78 -4.77 13.81 -4.96
N ASP A 79 -4.31 12.89 -5.81
CA ASP A 79 -5.10 11.73 -6.22
C ASP A 79 -5.37 10.77 -5.06
N ALA A 80 -4.41 10.58 -4.14
CA ALA A 80 -4.64 9.80 -2.92
C ALA A 80 -5.76 10.42 -2.06
N ARG A 81 -5.74 11.75 -1.90
CA ARG A 81 -6.81 12.48 -1.19
C ARG A 81 -8.18 12.28 -1.85
N LYS A 82 -8.25 12.35 -3.18
CA LYS A 82 -9.50 12.11 -3.94
C LYS A 82 -10.00 10.68 -3.78
N ILE A 83 -9.12 9.69 -3.74
CA ILE A 83 -9.49 8.28 -3.53
C ILE A 83 -10.12 8.08 -2.16
N LEU A 84 -9.57 8.67 -1.09
CA LEU A 84 -10.20 8.58 0.24
C LEU A 84 -11.62 9.14 0.24
N LYS A 85 -11.86 10.28 -0.44
CA LYS A 85 -13.21 10.86 -0.56
C LYS A 85 -14.18 9.88 -1.23
N LYS A 86 -13.75 9.25 -2.33
CA LYS A 86 -14.55 8.22 -3.03
C LYS A 86 -14.82 7.01 -2.15
N LEU A 87 -13.80 6.52 -1.42
CA LEU A 87 -13.95 5.42 -0.47
C LEU A 87 -15.00 5.74 0.61
N GLY A 88 -15.01 6.97 1.13
CA GLY A 88 -16.03 7.41 2.10
C GLY A 88 -17.45 7.36 1.54
N VAL A 89 -17.65 7.76 0.28
CA VAL A 89 -18.95 7.69 -0.41
C VAL A 89 -19.39 6.24 -0.63
N THR A 90 -18.47 5.35 -1.06
CA THR A 90 -18.77 3.93 -1.28
C THR A 90 -19.07 3.19 0.03
N VAL A 91 -18.32 3.46 1.10
CA VAL A 91 -18.59 2.90 2.43
C VAL A 91 -19.95 3.39 2.93
N ALA A 92 -20.26 4.68 2.80
CA ALA A 92 -21.58 5.20 3.17
C ALA A 92 -22.71 4.61 2.31
N ALA A 93 -22.49 4.34 1.02
CA ALA A 93 -23.45 3.65 0.17
C ALA A 93 -23.65 2.19 0.59
N ARG A 94 -22.58 1.48 0.99
CA ARG A 94 -22.66 0.10 1.47
C ARG A 94 -23.29 -0.02 2.86
N VAL A 95 -23.07 0.94 3.75
CA VAL A 95 -23.76 1.00 5.05
C VAL A 95 -25.24 1.29 4.87
N ARG A 96 -25.61 2.16 3.90
CA ARG A 96 -27.00 2.46 3.56
C ARG A 96 -27.69 1.30 2.82
N GLY A 97 -26.96 0.56 2.00
CA GLY A 97 -27.39 -0.69 1.38
C GLY A 97 -27.02 -1.89 2.22
N LYS A 98 -27.75 -2.15 3.33
CA LYS A 98 -27.73 -3.44 4.03
C LYS A 98 -28.06 -4.56 3.02
N VAL A 99 -27.06 -5.14 2.37
CA VAL A 99 -27.17 -6.48 1.80
C VAL A 99 -27.08 -7.44 2.97
N ILE A 100 -28.24 -7.64 3.61
CA ILE A 100 -28.54 -8.81 4.43
C ILE A 100 -28.46 -10.01 3.49
N HIS A 101 -27.30 -10.65 3.38
CA HIS A 101 -27.30 -12.08 3.06
C HIS A 101 -27.85 -12.80 4.29
N ARG A 102 -29.18 -12.96 4.32
CA ARG A 102 -29.80 -14.03 5.11
C ARG A 102 -29.37 -15.32 4.43
N SER A 103 -28.37 -15.99 4.98
CA SER A 103 -28.17 -17.41 4.77
C SER A 103 -29.42 -18.11 5.33
N GLY A 104 -30.31 -18.50 4.43
CA GLY A 104 -31.54 -19.24 4.73
C GLY A 104 -32.02 -19.95 3.48
N ASP A 105 -32.06 -21.27 3.58
CA ASP A 105 -32.84 -22.22 2.79
C ASP A 105 -32.36 -22.56 1.38
N PHE A 106 -31.38 -23.48 1.30
CA PHE A 106 -31.44 -24.53 0.30
C PHE A 106 -32.27 -25.68 0.87
N ARG A 107 -33.45 -25.88 0.29
CA ARG A 107 -34.24 -27.11 0.38
C ARG A 107 -33.56 -28.24 -0.37
#